data_AF-A0A0U2UST5-F1
#
_entry.id   AF-A0A0U2UST5-F1
#
_cell.length_a   1.000
_cell.length_b   1.000
_cell.length_c   1.000
_cell.angle_alpha   90.00
_cell.angle_beta   90.00
_cell.angle_gamma   90.00
#
_symmetry.space_group_name_H-M   'P 1'
#
loop_
_entity.id
_entity.type
_entity.pdbx_description
1 polymer ?
#
loop_
_entity_poly.entity_id
_entity_poly.type
_entity_poly.pdbx_seq_one_letter_code
_entity_poly.pdbx_strand_id
1 'polypeptide(L)'
;MSGNVKKRRTAWAKPFIALSVGAALLASPGLAAPAAAAAATSAYEDAADYSLFLEEKYAIDYQGVATKGQYLESVADVLGARHSGAEVAFRDLNADGDVYPAAAALYEQGVLTADTVGAEKKLTPAAAVFVTVKAAGLQELANTYPQEKIDRALAKLKRKSAALTPQAAKELAAAVDTGLLPAEYYGEFYAGAGQPASPELIETLLGKILTFNGKYKRYIGYVSDHDIVAKLTAAYASSGLIAAPELRDAADAALRQNLVTGYNLKDSRFDPNFVQSLSLTYSHDNLKHAIQLIGLLRSEYIDAKVQFEPKTSAFIYLKEWGEPQETEDYRVVQIENGNYIAYAKEYDISFEFERAADKEKFDAIVTAYAKKDSDDEPNLLAGSWWQPLYYSLTELDNYEVITNNKFSDGRYYVQSFSLNDDAAAVAEGFRRLAPDAKAESYRFWVDKPFFRYLNGESE
;
A
#
# COMPACT_ATOMS: atom_id res chain seq x y z
N MET A 1 37.93 -2.01 -65.14
CA MET A 1 39.07 -1.12 -65.48
C MET A 1 39.28 -0.25 -64.24
N SER A 2 40.29 -0.45 -63.40
CA SER A 2 41.75 -0.29 -63.58
C SER A 2 42.21 1.18 -63.53
N GLY A 3 43.13 1.51 -62.60
CA GLY A 3 43.60 2.89 -62.31
C GLY A 3 43.57 3.20 -60.79
N ASN A 4 44.52 2.80 -59.92
CA ASN A 4 45.92 3.28 -59.76
C ASN A 4 46.06 4.82 -59.55
N VAL A 5 46.90 5.36 -58.65
CA VAL A 5 47.84 4.75 -57.68
C VAL A 5 48.24 5.72 -56.53
N LYS A 6 48.67 5.13 -55.41
CA LYS A 6 49.48 5.63 -54.26
C LYS A 6 50.23 6.97 -54.42
N LYS A 7 50.36 7.70 -53.30
CA LYS A 7 51.71 7.99 -52.71
C LYS A 7 51.67 8.28 -51.19
N ARG A 8 52.75 7.89 -50.50
CA ARG A 8 52.99 8.03 -49.05
C ARG A 8 53.81 9.30 -48.74
N ARG A 9 53.77 9.75 -47.47
CA ARG A 9 54.93 10.12 -46.60
C ARG A 9 54.39 10.36 -45.16
N THR A 10 54.76 9.55 -44.15
CA THR A 10 55.86 9.75 -43.16
C THR A 10 55.74 11.08 -42.39
N ALA A 11 55.81 11.19 -41.05
CA ALA A 11 56.17 10.24 -39.97
C ALA A 11 55.44 10.66 -38.65
N TRP A 12 55.64 10.14 -37.43
CA TRP A 12 56.67 9.21 -36.90
C TRP A 12 56.16 8.34 -35.71
N ALA A 13 56.97 8.15 -34.66
CA ALA A 13 56.82 7.35 -33.44
C ALA A 13 56.70 8.27 -32.18
N LYS A 14 56.11 7.95 -31.01
CA LYS A 14 56.18 6.77 -30.10
C LYS A 14 57.60 6.50 -29.53
N PRO A 15 57.79 5.98 -28.28
CA PRO A 15 56.86 5.76 -27.15
C PRO A 15 57.44 5.98 -25.70
N PHE A 16 56.66 5.56 -24.68
CA PHE A 16 57.03 5.06 -23.33
C PHE A 16 58.06 5.77 -22.42
N ILE A 17 57.60 6.16 -21.22
CA ILE A 17 58.27 5.89 -19.94
C ILE A 17 57.22 5.40 -18.92
N ALA A 18 57.52 4.33 -18.19
CA ALA A 18 56.79 3.92 -16.99
C ALA A 18 57.55 4.42 -15.75
N LEU A 19 56.84 4.81 -14.68
CA LEU A 19 57.48 5.02 -13.38
C LEU A 19 56.68 4.33 -12.27
N SER A 20 57.32 3.37 -11.62
CA SER A 20 56.86 2.71 -10.42
C SER A 20 57.36 3.44 -9.18
N VAL A 21 56.43 3.82 -8.30
CA VAL A 21 56.66 4.15 -6.89
C VAL A 21 55.52 3.46 -6.14
N GLY A 22 55.71 2.72 -5.06
CA GLY A 22 56.85 2.64 -4.14
C GLY A 22 56.25 2.65 -2.75
N ALA A 23 56.31 1.52 -2.04
CA ALA A 23 55.51 1.31 -0.84
C ALA A 23 55.94 2.24 0.32
N ALA A 24 54.96 2.85 0.98
CA ALA A 24 55.12 3.50 2.27
C ALA A 24 54.08 2.92 3.24
N LEU A 25 54.50 1.99 4.11
CA LEU A 25 53.74 1.68 5.31
C LEU A 25 53.83 2.87 6.25
N LEU A 26 52.70 3.54 6.49
CA LEU A 26 52.52 4.39 7.66
C LEU A 26 51.46 3.74 8.55
N ALA A 27 51.89 3.33 9.75
CA ALA A 27 51.00 2.77 10.75
C ALA A 27 50.19 3.91 11.39
N SER A 28 48.90 4.00 11.04
CA SER A 28 47.94 4.82 11.79
C SER A 28 47.38 4.00 12.97
N PRO A 29 47.53 4.45 14.22
CA PRO A 29 46.92 3.78 15.35
C PRO A 29 45.41 4.05 15.40
N GLY A 30 44.61 3.01 15.61
CA GLY A 30 43.26 3.17 16.17
C GLY A 30 42.18 3.75 15.25
N LEU A 31 42.09 3.30 14.00
CA LEU A 31 40.75 3.23 13.38
C LEU A 31 40.00 2.08 14.06
N ALA A 32 39.01 2.43 14.87
CA ALA A 32 38.01 1.45 15.32
C ALA A 32 37.45 0.77 14.07
N ALA A 33 37.34 -0.56 14.09
CA ALA A 33 36.65 -1.27 13.03
C ALA A 33 35.26 -0.62 12.87
N PRO A 34 34.78 -0.38 11.63
CA PRO A 34 33.39 0.01 11.47
C PRO A 34 32.58 -1.06 12.18
N ALA A 35 31.80 -0.65 13.18
CA ALA A 35 30.88 -1.56 13.83
C ALA A 35 30.08 -2.19 12.69
N ALA A 36 30.19 -3.50 12.54
CA ALA A 36 29.43 -4.20 11.52
C ALA A 36 28.00 -3.79 11.76
N ALA A 37 27.42 -3.04 10.82
CA ALA A 37 26.03 -2.65 10.90
C ALA A 37 25.29 -3.99 10.93
N ALA A 38 24.86 -4.38 12.13
CA ALA A 38 23.99 -5.50 12.30
C ALA A 38 22.83 -5.16 11.39
N ALA A 39 22.63 -5.98 10.36
CA ALA A 39 21.48 -5.82 9.48
C ALA A 39 20.28 -5.92 10.42
N ALA A 40 19.71 -4.76 10.74
CA ALA A 40 18.49 -4.68 11.49
C ALA A 40 17.47 -5.36 10.60
N THR A 41 17.19 -6.63 10.89
CA THR A 41 15.99 -7.30 10.44
C THR A 41 14.87 -6.60 11.17
N SER A 42 14.50 -5.42 10.67
CA SER A 42 13.29 -4.71 11.04
C SER A 42 12.15 -5.72 10.88
N ALA A 43 11.42 -5.95 11.96
CA ALA A 43 10.06 -6.40 11.83
C ALA A 43 9.34 -5.24 11.13
N TYR A 44 9.22 -5.35 9.81
CA TYR A 44 8.73 -4.28 8.93
C TYR A 44 7.26 -3.88 9.23
N GLU A 45 6.55 -4.75 9.94
CA GLU A 45 5.26 -4.51 10.60
C GLU A 45 5.44 -4.86 12.08
N ASP A 46 5.19 -3.91 12.99
CA ASP A 46 5.22 -4.12 14.43
C ASP A 46 3.84 -3.86 15.08
N ALA A 47 3.78 -3.92 16.42
CA ALA A 47 2.55 -3.71 17.16
C ALA A 47 1.94 -2.31 16.94
N ALA A 48 2.77 -1.27 16.82
CA ALA A 48 2.31 0.10 16.63
C ALA A 48 1.78 0.32 15.20
N ASP A 49 2.41 -0.30 14.20
CA ASP A 49 1.94 -0.29 12.81
C ASP A 49 0.54 -0.92 12.67
N TYR A 50 0.29 -2.03 13.39
CA TYR A 50 -1.04 -2.65 13.46
C TYR A 50 -2.04 -1.84 14.28
N SER A 51 -1.64 -1.30 15.43
CA SER A 51 -2.49 -0.51 16.33
C SER A 51 -3.10 0.70 15.61
N LEU A 52 -2.25 1.53 15.00
CA LEU A 52 -2.68 2.71 14.24
C LEU A 52 -3.54 2.36 13.01
N PHE A 53 -3.27 1.22 12.36
CA PHE A 53 -4.10 0.74 11.26
C PHE A 53 -5.49 0.29 11.75
N LEU A 54 -5.58 -0.38 12.89
CA LEU A 54 -6.84 -0.82 13.50
C LEU A 54 -7.67 0.37 13.99
N GLU A 55 -7.02 1.39 14.56
CA GLU A 55 -7.65 2.65 14.94
C GLU A 55 -8.25 3.35 13.71
N GLU A 56 -7.44 3.66 12.69
CA GLU A 56 -7.92 4.43 11.53
C GLU A 56 -8.89 3.67 10.60
N LYS A 57 -8.74 2.34 10.45
CA LYS A 57 -9.54 1.57 9.49
C LYS A 57 -10.78 0.92 10.11
N TYR A 58 -10.77 0.66 11.42
CA TYR A 58 -11.83 -0.09 12.10
C TYR A 58 -12.33 0.57 13.39
N ALA A 59 -11.74 1.68 13.84
CA ALA A 59 -12.00 2.30 15.14
C ALA A 59 -11.80 1.32 16.32
N ILE A 60 -10.80 0.43 16.19
CA ILE A 60 -10.43 -0.56 17.21
C ILE A 60 -9.17 -0.06 17.94
N ASP A 61 -9.29 0.20 19.24
CA ASP A 61 -8.23 0.57 20.19
C ASP A 61 -8.45 -0.16 21.52
N TYR A 62 -7.44 -0.86 22.05
CA TYR A 62 -7.56 -1.68 23.25
C TYR A 62 -6.99 -1.02 24.52
N GLN A 63 -7.79 -0.14 25.13
CA GLN A 63 -7.44 0.46 26.43
C GLN A 63 -7.75 -0.48 27.61
N GLY A 64 -6.77 -1.31 27.99
CA GLY A 64 -6.77 -2.09 29.24
C GLY A 64 -7.09 -3.58 29.06
N VAL A 65 -7.90 -4.16 29.98
CA VAL A 65 -8.16 -5.61 30.00
C VAL A 65 -9.39 -5.96 29.18
N ALA A 66 -9.16 -6.47 27.97
CA ALA A 66 -10.20 -6.95 27.06
C ALA A 66 -11.00 -8.14 27.60
N THR A 67 -12.29 -8.18 27.26
CA THR A 67 -13.12 -9.38 27.36
C THR A 67 -13.02 -10.22 26.09
N LYS A 68 -13.44 -11.49 26.16
CA LYS A 68 -13.52 -12.34 24.98
C LYS A 68 -14.62 -11.86 24.01
N GLY A 69 -15.68 -11.22 24.50
CA GLY A 69 -16.74 -10.63 23.68
C GLY A 69 -16.17 -9.56 22.72
N GLN A 70 -15.51 -8.55 23.28
CA GLN A 70 -14.86 -7.47 22.54
C GLN A 70 -13.92 -7.98 21.46
N TYR A 71 -13.11 -9.00 21.78
CA TYR A 71 -12.21 -9.61 20.81
C TYR A 71 -12.95 -10.29 19.65
N LEU A 72 -14.09 -10.94 19.91
CA LEU A 72 -14.90 -11.56 18.87
C LEU A 72 -15.59 -10.52 17.98
N GLU A 73 -16.00 -9.39 18.53
CA GLU A 73 -16.52 -8.24 17.76
C GLU A 73 -15.42 -7.71 16.83
N SER A 74 -14.23 -7.40 17.35
CA SER A 74 -13.07 -6.99 16.53
C SER A 74 -12.68 -8.02 15.47
N VAL A 75 -12.68 -9.32 15.79
CA VAL A 75 -12.39 -10.39 14.82
C VAL A 75 -13.47 -10.45 13.73
N ALA A 76 -14.74 -10.28 14.08
CA ALA A 76 -15.83 -10.22 13.10
C ALA A 76 -15.68 -9.01 12.17
N ASP A 77 -15.30 -7.83 12.69
CA ASP A 77 -15.16 -6.63 11.87
C ASP A 77 -13.93 -6.65 10.95
N VAL A 78 -12.76 -7.09 11.40
CA VAL A 78 -11.59 -7.24 10.49
C VAL A 78 -11.81 -8.32 9.42
N LEU A 79 -12.65 -9.33 9.69
CA LEU A 79 -13.09 -10.30 8.69
C LEU A 79 -14.20 -9.74 7.78
N GLY A 80 -14.91 -8.68 8.17
CA GLY A 80 -16.16 -8.26 7.52
C GLY A 80 -17.26 -9.31 7.67
N ALA A 81 -17.21 -10.13 8.72
CA ALA A 81 -18.18 -11.17 9.01
C ALA A 81 -19.52 -10.54 9.42
N ARG A 82 -20.61 -10.99 8.81
CA ARG A 82 -21.97 -10.55 9.08
C ARG A 82 -22.86 -11.77 9.23
N HIS A 83 -23.70 -11.76 10.25
CA HIS A 83 -24.56 -12.89 10.58
C HIS A 83 -25.65 -13.08 9.51
N SER A 84 -25.89 -14.32 9.09
CA SER A 84 -26.89 -14.62 8.05
C SER A 84 -28.35 -14.47 8.50
N GLY A 85 -28.59 -14.43 9.82
CA GLY A 85 -29.92 -14.50 10.42
C GLY A 85 -30.42 -15.92 10.70
N ALA A 86 -29.58 -16.94 10.50
CA ALA A 86 -29.88 -18.31 10.93
C ALA A 86 -29.84 -18.45 12.47
N GLU A 87 -30.67 -19.32 13.05
CA GLU A 87 -30.68 -19.49 14.50
C GLU A 87 -29.39 -20.19 14.99
N VAL A 88 -28.60 -19.52 15.85
CA VAL A 88 -27.40 -20.09 16.48
C VAL A 88 -27.59 -20.12 18.00
N ALA A 89 -27.95 -21.28 18.53
CA ALA A 89 -28.23 -21.46 19.96
C ALA A 89 -26.95 -21.50 20.81
N PHE A 90 -26.54 -20.36 21.37
CA PHE A 90 -25.53 -20.29 22.43
C PHE A 90 -26.16 -20.52 23.82
N ARG A 91 -25.41 -21.16 24.73
CA ARG A 91 -25.85 -21.45 26.11
C ARG A 91 -25.69 -20.28 27.07
N ASP A 92 -24.84 -19.32 26.72
CA ASP A 92 -24.40 -18.23 27.60
C ASP A 92 -24.41 -16.85 26.94
N LEU A 93 -25.00 -16.70 25.76
CA LEU A 93 -25.32 -15.42 25.11
C LEU A 93 -26.82 -15.29 24.89
N ASN A 94 -27.35 -14.08 25.06
CA ASN A 94 -28.71 -13.74 24.63
C ASN A 94 -28.70 -13.34 23.14
N ALA A 95 -29.72 -13.74 22.37
CA ALA A 95 -29.85 -13.39 20.95
C ALA A 95 -29.96 -11.87 20.72
N ASP A 96 -30.54 -11.14 21.68
CA ASP A 96 -30.67 -9.68 21.65
C ASP A 96 -29.45 -8.92 22.20
N GLY A 97 -28.35 -9.61 22.53
CA GLY A 97 -27.14 -9.00 23.13
C GLY A 97 -26.10 -8.56 22.09
N ASP A 98 -25.38 -7.47 22.37
CA ASP A 98 -24.46 -6.80 21.42
C ASP A 98 -23.40 -7.74 20.81
N VAL A 99 -22.86 -8.68 21.60
CA VAL A 99 -21.84 -9.65 21.16
C VAL A 99 -22.44 -10.78 20.29
N TYR A 100 -23.75 -11.03 20.34
CA TYR A 100 -24.37 -12.19 19.67
C TYR A 100 -24.21 -12.15 18.14
N PRO A 101 -24.46 -11.04 17.41
CA PRO A 101 -24.25 -10.98 15.97
C PRO A 101 -22.82 -11.35 15.54
N ALA A 102 -21.81 -10.87 16.27
CA ALA A 102 -20.41 -11.21 16.00
C ALA A 102 -20.13 -12.68 16.29
N ALA A 103 -20.56 -13.20 17.44
CA ALA A 103 -20.38 -14.60 17.80
C ALA A 103 -21.09 -15.56 16.83
N ALA A 104 -22.32 -15.23 16.42
CA ALA A 104 -23.09 -16.02 15.46
C ALA A 104 -22.43 -16.03 14.07
N ALA A 105 -22.00 -14.87 13.56
CA ALA A 105 -21.29 -14.77 12.28
C ALA A 105 -19.98 -15.59 12.29
N LEU A 106 -19.21 -15.53 13.39
CA LEU A 106 -17.98 -16.31 13.54
C LEU A 106 -18.25 -17.81 13.73
N TYR A 107 -19.41 -18.20 14.27
CA TYR A 107 -19.83 -19.60 14.35
C TYR A 107 -20.24 -20.15 12.98
N GLU A 108 -21.00 -19.38 12.20
CA GLU A 108 -21.36 -19.71 10.81
C GLU A 108 -20.12 -19.90 9.91
N GLN A 109 -19.05 -19.13 10.16
CA GLN A 109 -17.76 -19.26 9.48
C GLN A 109 -16.83 -20.34 10.06
N GLY A 110 -17.23 -21.05 11.12
CA GLY A 110 -16.41 -22.08 11.78
C GLY A 110 -15.22 -21.56 12.59
N VAL A 111 -15.10 -20.24 12.77
CA VAL A 111 -14.09 -19.62 13.65
C VAL A 111 -14.44 -19.89 15.12
N LEU A 112 -15.71 -19.80 15.47
CA LEU A 112 -16.26 -20.36 16.70
C LEU A 112 -16.85 -21.75 16.44
N THR A 113 -16.61 -22.67 17.37
CA THR A 113 -17.00 -24.09 17.24
C THR A 113 -17.65 -24.64 18.51
N ALA A 114 -17.89 -23.80 19.52
CA ALA A 114 -18.50 -24.17 20.79
C ALA A 114 -19.76 -23.34 21.02
N ASP A 115 -20.78 -23.97 21.61
CA ASP A 115 -22.05 -23.34 21.98
C ASP A 115 -21.97 -22.53 23.29
N THR A 116 -20.80 -22.49 23.93
CA THR A 116 -20.52 -21.70 25.14
C THR A 116 -19.37 -20.75 24.84
N VAL A 117 -19.68 -19.46 24.72
CA VAL A 117 -18.74 -18.44 24.24
C VAL A 117 -17.91 -17.87 25.39
N GLY A 118 -18.56 -17.54 26.51
CA GLY A 118 -17.95 -16.89 27.67
C GLY A 118 -17.48 -15.46 27.39
N ALA A 119 -18.32 -14.64 26.74
CA ALA A 119 -17.98 -13.28 26.31
C ALA A 119 -17.40 -12.41 27.45
N GLU A 120 -18.06 -12.39 28.61
CA GLU A 120 -17.65 -11.62 29.80
C GLU A 120 -16.34 -12.07 30.46
N LYS A 121 -15.73 -13.18 30.00
CA LYS A 121 -14.45 -13.63 30.55
C LYS A 121 -13.33 -12.76 30.00
N LYS A 122 -12.36 -12.43 30.85
CA LYS A 122 -11.08 -11.82 30.43
C LYS A 122 -10.46 -12.64 29.30
N LEU A 123 -10.08 -11.96 28.22
CA LEU A 123 -9.38 -12.60 27.11
C LEU A 123 -7.98 -13.01 27.56
N THR A 124 -7.62 -14.29 27.40
CA THR A 124 -6.27 -14.79 27.68
C THR A 124 -5.47 -14.95 26.38
N PRO A 125 -4.12 -14.92 26.41
CA PRO A 125 -3.29 -15.08 25.21
C PRO A 125 -3.63 -16.33 24.39
N ALA A 126 -3.90 -17.44 25.08
CA ALA A 126 -4.30 -18.69 24.44
C ALA A 126 -5.68 -18.59 23.78
N ALA A 127 -6.66 -17.97 24.46
CA ALA A 127 -8.02 -17.82 23.91
C ALA A 127 -8.04 -16.92 22.67
N ALA A 128 -7.23 -15.84 22.66
CA ALA A 128 -7.02 -15.00 21.50
C ALA A 128 -6.46 -15.83 20.33
N VAL A 129 -5.29 -16.45 20.53
CA VAL A 129 -4.60 -17.24 19.48
C VAL A 129 -5.47 -18.35 18.88
N PHE A 130 -6.28 -19.08 19.67
CA PHE A 130 -7.15 -20.13 19.11
C PHE A 130 -8.21 -19.60 18.14
N VAL A 131 -8.76 -18.41 18.43
CA VAL A 131 -9.68 -17.70 17.51
C VAL A 131 -8.90 -17.18 16.30
N THR A 132 -7.74 -16.56 16.52
CA THR A 132 -6.88 -16.01 15.45
C THR A 132 -6.47 -17.08 14.44
N VAL A 133 -6.05 -18.28 14.87
CA VAL A 133 -5.63 -19.39 14.00
C VAL A 133 -6.73 -19.81 13.03
N LYS A 134 -7.99 -19.77 13.47
CA LYS A 134 -9.15 -20.11 12.63
C LYS A 134 -9.53 -18.94 11.71
N ALA A 135 -9.58 -17.71 12.24
CA ALA A 135 -9.82 -16.49 11.47
C ALA A 135 -8.75 -16.23 10.38
N ALA A 136 -7.52 -16.69 10.58
CA ALA A 136 -6.43 -16.65 9.61
C ALA A 136 -6.39 -17.83 8.62
N GLY A 137 -7.38 -18.74 8.65
CA GLY A 137 -7.45 -19.89 7.74
C GLY A 137 -6.38 -20.96 7.94
N LEU A 138 -5.80 -21.06 9.15
CA LEU A 138 -4.71 -22.00 9.46
C LEU A 138 -5.18 -23.30 10.12
N GLN A 139 -6.49 -23.56 10.15
CA GLN A 139 -7.06 -24.70 10.86
C GLN A 139 -6.62 -26.04 10.25
N GLU A 140 -6.68 -26.19 8.93
CA GLU A 140 -6.27 -27.36 8.18
C GLU A 140 -4.77 -27.61 8.37
N LEU A 141 -3.96 -26.54 8.33
CA LEU A 141 -2.53 -26.61 8.58
C LEU A 141 -2.25 -27.13 10.00
N ALA A 142 -2.90 -26.58 11.03
CA ALA A 142 -2.77 -27.05 12.40
C ALA A 142 -3.16 -28.53 12.54
N ASN A 143 -4.21 -28.97 11.84
CA ASN A 143 -4.68 -30.35 11.85
C ASN A 143 -3.62 -31.36 11.34
N THR A 144 -2.69 -30.94 10.46
CA THR A 144 -1.58 -31.78 9.98
C THR A 144 -0.45 -32.03 11.01
N TYR A 145 -0.38 -31.29 12.12
CA TYR A 145 0.82 -31.30 12.97
C TYR A 145 0.96 -32.64 13.73
N PRO A 146 2.08 -33.38 13.54
CA PRO A 146 2.39 -34.55 14.35
C PRO A 146 2.90 -34.14 15.73
N GLN A 147 2.80 -35.05 16.71
CA GLN A 147 3.14 -34.81 18.12
C GLN A 147 4.54 -34.19 18.32
N GLU A 148 5.56 -34.67 17.61
CA GLU A 148 6.92 -34.12 17.70
C GLU A 148 7.01 -32.64 17.28
N LYS A 149 6.26 -32.25 16.23
CA LYS A 149 6.19 -30.86 15.77
C LYS A 149 5.48 -29.98 16.80
N ILE A 150 4.39 -30.49 17.38
CA ILE A 150 3.66 -29.84 18.47
C ILE A 150 4.60 -29.58 19.66
N ASP A 151 5.28 -30.61 20.15
CA ASP A 151 6.17 -30.49 21.32
C ASP A 151 7.34 -29.53 21.06
N ARG A 152 7.93 -29.55 19.86
CA ARG A 152 9.01 -28.62 19.46
C ARG A 152 8.53 -27.17 19.41
N ALA A 153 7.33 -26.90 18.91
CA ALA A 153 6.76 -25.55 18.87
C ALA A 153 6.40 -25.06 20.28
N LEU A 154 5.69 -25.88 21.07
CA LEU A 154 5.25 -25.52 22.42
C LEU A 154 6.43 -25.36 23.41
N ALA A 155 7.57 -26.01 23.17
CA ALA A 155 8.79 -25.78 23.93
C ALA A 155 9.27 -24.33 23.87
N LYS A 156 9.06 -23.61 22.75
CA LYS A 156 9.37 -22.17 22.63
C LYS A 156 8.54 -21.33 23.62
N LEU A 157 7.30 -21.75 23.88
CA LEU A 157 6.38 -21.15 24.86
C LEU A 157 6.57 -21.69 26.30
N LYS A 158 7.57 -22.56 26.53
CA LYS A 158 7.77 -23.29 27.80
C LYS A 158 6.52 -24.09 28.24
N ARG A 159 5.67 -24.50 27.29
CA ARG A 159 4.47 -25.31 27.53
C ARG A 159 4.71 -26.76 27.13
N LYS A 160 4.03 -27.69 27.81
CA LYS A 160 3.97 -29.11 27.44
C LYS A 160 2.63 -29.39 26.78
N SER A 161 2.61 -30.14 25.68
CA SER A 161 1.38 -30.55 24.97
C SER A 161 0.35 -31.23 25.89
N ALA A 162 0.81 -32.06 26.82
CA ALA A 162 -0.03 -32.74 27.82
C ALA A 162 -0.80 -31.83 28.79
N ALA A 163 -0.51 -30.52 28.81
CA ALA A 163 -1.26 -29.52 29.59
C ALA A 163 -2.39 -28.84 28.78
N LEU A 164 -2.60 -29.26 27.53
CA LEU A 164 -3.59 -28.73 26.60
C LEU A 164 -4.46 -29.85 26.04
N THR A 165 -5.61 -29.51 25.45
CA THR A 165 -6.32 -30.48 24.59
C THR A 165 -5.50 -30.75 23.32
N PRO A 166 -5.65 -31.91 22.65
CA PRO A 166 -4.92 -32.21 21.42
C PRO A 166 -5.11 -31.13 20.34
N GLN A 167 -6.32 -30.54 20.27
CA GLN A 167 -6.64 -29.47 19.35
C GLN A 167 -5.95 -28.14 19.70
N ALA A 168 -6.05 -27.70 20.96
CA ALA A 168 -5.36 -26.50 21.43
C ALA A 168 -3.83 -26.59 21.28
N ALA A 169 -3.26 -27.79 21.47
CA ALA A 169 -1.84 -28.03 21.26
C ALA A 169 -1.44 -27.86 19.78
N LYS A 170 -2.26 -28.34 18.84
CA LYS A 170 -2.07 -28.15 17.39
C LYS A 170 -2.20 -26.69 16.97
N GLU A 171 -3.26 -26.02 17.37
CA GLU A 171 -3.54 -24.62 17.02
C GLU A 171 -2.41 -23.70 17.50
N LEU A 172 -2.00 -23.82 18.78
CA LEU A 172 -0.91 -23.02 19.34
C LEU A 172 0.46 -23.35 18.72
N ALA A 173 0.72 -24.62 18.37
CA ALA A 173 1.93 -25.00 17.64
C ALA A 173 1.96 -24.41 16.22
N ALA A 174 0.81 -24.36 15.53
CA ALA A 174 0.70 -23.75 14.22
C ALA A 174 0.90 -22.24 14.26
N ALA A 175 0.32 -21.54 15.24
CA ALA A 175 0.53 -20.11 15.45
C ALA A 175 2.02 -19.75 15.60
N VAL A 176 2.74 -20.55 16.38
CA VAL A 176 4.19 -20.42 16.65
C VAL A 176 5.08 -20.73 15.44
N ASP A 177 4.74 -21.74 14.63
CA ASP A 177 5.56 -22.13 13.48
C ASP A 177 5.22 -21.33 12.19
N THR A 178 4.09 -20.62 12.15
CA THR A 178 3.71 -19.71 11.05
C THR A 178 4.05 -18.24 11.31
N GLY A 179 4.44 -17.87 12.53
CA GLY A 179 4.65 -16.48 12.92
C GLY A 179 3.36 -15.67 13.12
N LEU A 180 2.19 -16.32 13.14
CA LEU A 180 0.93 -15.70 13.56
C LEU A 180 0.98 -15.29 15.04
N LEU A 181 1.71 -16.03 15.87
CA LEU A 181 2.15 -15.57 17.18
C LEU A 181 3.64 -15.19 17.08
N PRO A 182 3.99 -13.89 17.07
CA PRO A 182 5.38 -13.44 17.05
C PRO A 182 6.15 -13.81 18.34
N ALA A 183 7.48 -13.84 18.25
CA ALA A 183 8.34 -14.40 19.28
C ALA A 183 8.46 -13.52 20.54
N GLU A 184 8.33 -12.21 20.36
CA GLU A 184 8.24 -11.18 21.40
C GLU A 184 7.10 -11.46 22.39
N TYR A 185 5.97 -11.99 21.91
CA TYR A 185 4.80 -12.31 22.74
C TYR A 185 4.84 -13.69 23.42
N TYR A 186 5.86 -14.52 23.17
CA TYR A 186 6.01 -15.81 23.85
C TYR A 186 6.09 -15.65 25.39
N GLY A 187 6.51 -14.47 25.88
CA GLY A 187 6.55 -14.11 27.29
C GLY A 187 5.21 -14.23 28.02
N GLU A 188 4.10 -13.85 27.37
CA GLU A 188 2.77 -13.87 27.99
C GLU A 188 2.29 -15.29 28.32
N PHE A 189 2.79 -16.29 27.59
CA PHE A 189 2.50 -17.69 27.84
C PHE A 189 3.25 -18.26 29.04
N TYR A 190 4.15 -17.53 29.70
CA TYR A 190 4.86 -18.00 30.89
C TYR A 190 4.09 -17.77 32.21
N ALA A 191 3.25 -16.74 32.29
CA ALA A 191 2.68 -16.23 33.55
C ALA A 191 1.42 -16.98 34.08
N GLY A 192 1.15 -18.19 33.58
CA GLY A 192 -0.02 -19.01 33.93
C GLY A 192 -1.11 -19.01 32.86
N ALA A 193 -2.24 -19.69 33.11
CA ALA A 193 -3.31 -19.87 32.12
C ALA A 193 -4.47 -18.85 32.20
N GLY A 194 -4.43 -17.94 33.17
CA GLY A 194 -5.51 -17.00 33.47
C GLY A 194 -5.10 -15.52 33.50
N GLN A 195 -3.90 -15.18 33.00
CA GLN A 195 -3.54 -13.79 32.79
C GLN A 195 -4.28 -13.23 31.57
N PRO A 196 -4.65 -11.93 31.58
CA PRO A 196 -5.18 -11.28 30.40
C PRO A 196 -4.10 -11.22 29.30
N ALA A 197 -4.52 -11.20 28.04
CA ALA A 197 -3.64 -10.80 26.94
C ALA A 197 -3.31 -9.30 27.04
N SER A 198 -2.12 -8.91 26.61
CA SER A 198 -1.79 -7.50 26.42
C SER A 198 -2.59 -6.89 25.24
N PRO A 199 -2.93 -5.60 25.27
CA PRO A 199 -3.45 -4.88 24.11
C PRO A 199 -2.60 -5.09 22.86
N GLU A 200 -1.28 -5.01 23.01
CA GLU A 200 -0.32 -5.11 21.91
C GLU A 200 -0.35 -6.51 21.25
N LEU A 201 -0.56 -7.58 22.03
CA LEU A 201 -0.80 -8.93 21.48
C LEU A 201 -2.16 -9.01 20.76
N ILE A 202 -3.20 -8.41 21.33
CA ILE A 202 -4.55 -8.42 20.73
C ILE A 202 -4.55 -7.76 19.36
N GLU A 203 -3.99 -6.55 19.29
CA GLU A 203 -3.87 -5.75 18.07
C GLU A 203 -2.94 -6.43 17.05
N THR A 204 -1.81 -6.99 17.49
CA THR A 204 -0.96 -7.82 16.63
C THR A 204 -1.71 -9.01 16.04
N LEU A 205 -2.52 -9.72 16.83
CA LEU A 205 -3.28 -10.88 16.33
C LEU A 205 -4.37 -10.46 15.34
N LEU A 206 -5.05 -9.33 15.56
CA LEU A 206 -6.01 -8.76 14.60
C LEU A 206 -5.29 -8.34 13.30
N GLY A 207 -4.13 -7.70 13.41
CA GLY A 207 -3.22 -7.40 12.32
C GLY A 207 -2.83 -8.66 11.53
N LYS A 208 -2.44 -9.75 12.20
CA LYS A 208 -2.15 -11.03 11.53
C LYS A 208 -3.38 -11.63 10.84
N ILE A 209 -4.60 -11.50 11.37
CA ILE A 209 -5.81 -11.93 10.64
C ILE A 209 -5.92 -11.17 9.32
N LEU A 210 -5.70 -9.85 9.33
CA LEU A 210 -5.72 -9.03 8.13
C LEU A 210 -4.61 -9.42 7.14
N THR A 211 -3.37 -9.62 7.61
CA THR A 211 -2.23 -10.01 6.76
C THR A 211 -2.46 -11.39 6.12
N PHE A 212 -2.86 -12.41 6.88
CA PHE A 212 -3.11 -13.76 6.36
C PHE A 212 -4.31 -13.81 5.40
N ASN A 213 -5.29 -12.91 5.55
CA ASN A 213 -6.42 -12.78 4.61
C ASN A 213 -6.13 -11.84 3.42
N GLY A 214 -4.94 -11.24 3.31
CA GLY A 214 -4.61 -10.27 2.25
C GLY A 214 -5.40 -8.96 2.33
N LYS A 215 -5.89 -8.60 3.51
CA LYS A 215 -6.72 -7.41 3.82
C LYS A 215 -5.96 -6.30 4.57
N TYR A 216 -4.70 -6.52 4.92
CA TYR A 216 -3.84 -5.48 5.52
C TYR A 216 -3.38 -4.46 4.46
N LYS A 217 -2.25 -3.79 4.70
CA LYS A 217 -1.57 -2.90 3.76
C LYS A 217 -1.09 -3.69 2.54
N ARG A 218 -1.08 -3.04 1.37
CA ARG A 218 -0.58 -3.56 0.10
C ARG A 218 0.54 -2.66 -0.40
N TYR A 219 1.74 -3.21 -0.48
CA TYR A 219 2.94 -2.50 -0.93
C TYR A 219 3.88 -3.48 -1.64
N ILE A 220 4.71 -2.95 -2.55
CA ILE A 220 5.73 -3.74 -3.25
C ILE A 220 7.04 -3.83 -2.45
N GLY A 221 7.33 -2.88 -1.56
CA GLY A 221 8.49 -2.91 -0.68
C GLY A 221 8.70 -1.60 0.04
N TYR A 222 9.89 -1.42 0.63
CA TYR A 222 10.31 -0.20 1.31
C TYR A 222 11.23 0.66 0.43
N VAL A 223 11.32 1.96 0.72
CA VAL A 223 12.30 2.84 0.07
C VAL A 223 13.74 2.38 0.34
N SER A 224 14.02 1.74 1.47
CA SER A 224 15.33 1.16 1.82
C SER A 224 15.64 -0.18 1.17
N ASP A 225 14.63 -0.92 0.69
CA ASP A 225 14.81 -2.29 0.15
C ASP A 225 15.85 -2.30 -0.97
N HIS A 226 16.77 -3.26 -0.93
CA HIS A 226 17.83 -3.38 -1.94
C HIS A 226 17.29 -3.71 -3.34
N ASP A 227 16.09 -4.28 -3.43
CA ASP A 227 15.43 -4.75 -4.66
C ASP A 227 14.21 -3.90 -5.08
N ILE A 228 13.87 -2.82 -4.36
CA ILE A 228 12.67 -2.00 -4.66
C ILE A 228 12.61 -1.52 -6.11
N VAL A 229 13.75 -1.12 -6.68
CA VAL A 229 13.85 -0.68 -8.08
C VAL A 229 13.49 -1.80 -9.05
N ALA A 230 13.87 -3.04 -8.76
CA ALA A 230 13.52 -4.20 -9.57
C ALA A 230 12.03 -4.53 -9.44
N LYS A 231 11.46 -4.47 -8.23
CA LYS A 231 10.02 -4.68 -7.98
C LYS A 231 9.17 -3.64 -8.69
N LEU A 232 9.52 -2.35 -8.58
CA LEU A 232 8.84 -1.24 -9.28
C LEU A 232 8.94 -1.40 -10.80
N THR A 233 10.13 -1.71 -11.32
CA THR A 233 10.34 -1.93 -12.77
C THR A 233 9.47 -3.08 -13.28
N ALA A 234 9.38 -4.19 -12.53
CA ALA A 234 8.50 -5.31 -12.87
C ALA A 234 7.01 -4.93 -12.82
N ALA A 235 6.59 -4.16 -11.81
CA ALA A 235 5.21 -3.68 -11.69
C ALA A 235 4.82 -2.80 -12.89
N TYR A 236 5.64 -1.81 -13.25
CA TYR A 236 5.41 -0.94 -14.41
C TYR A 236 5.48 -1.69 -15.76
N ALA A 237 6.40 -2.64 -15.91
CA ALA A 237 6.53 -3.43 -17.13
C ALA A 237 5.37 -4.43 -17.32
N SER A 238 4.71 -4.83 -16.23
CA SER A 238 3.55 -5.74 -16.25
C SER A 238 2.19 -5.02 -16.31
N SER A 239 2.16 -3.69 -16.20
CA SER A 239 0.96 -2.89 -16.39
C SER A 239 0.78 -2.42 -17.83
N GLY A 240 -0.45 -2.06 -18.17
CA GLY A 240 -0.85 -1.53 -19.48
C GLY A 240 -2.15 -0.76 -19.35
N LEU A 241 -2.74 -0.38 -20.48
CA LEU A 241 -3.97 0.42 -20.49
C LEU A 241 -5.16 -0.33 -19.87
N ILE A 242 -5.82 0.30 -18.89
CA ILE A 242 -7.01 -0.21 -18.21
C ILE A 242 -8.23 0.11 -19.08
N ALA A 243 -8.87 -0.92 -19.60
CA ALA A 243 -9.95 -0.77 -20.58
C ALA A 243 -11.32 -0.44 -19.96
N ALA A 244 -11.73 -1.17 -18.90
CA ALA A 244 -12.98 -1.02 -18.13
C ALA A 244 -14.17 -0.41 -18.93
N PRO A 245 -14.66 -1.10 -19.99
CA PRO A 245 -15.36 -0.45 -21.10
C PRO A 245 -16.61 0.32 -20.70
N GLU A 246 -17.45 -0.23 -19.82
CA GLU A 246 -18.71 0.41 -19.41
C GLU A 246 -18.46 1.73 -18.63
N LEU A 247 -17.48 1.73 -17.73
CA LEU A 247 -17.04 2.94 -17.04
C LEU A 247 -16.33 3.92 -17.98
N ARG A 248 -15.51 3.41 -18.90
CA ARG A 248 -14.75 4.24 -19.85
C ARG A 248 -15.67 4.97 -20.81
N ASP A 249 -16.64 4.29 -21.40
CA ASP A 249 -17.56 4.87 -22.37
C ASP A 249 -18.42 5.99 -21.71
N ALA A 250 -18.79 5.83 -20.44
CA ALA A 250 -19.42 6.89 -19.64
C ALA A 250 -18.48 8.08 -19.33
N ALA A 251 -17.20 7.82 -19.05
CA ALA A 251 -16.20 8.84 -18.78
C ALA A 251 -15.78 9.61 -20.05
N ASP A 252 -15.68 8.93 -21.19
CA ASP A 252 -15.49 9.52 -22.52
C ASP A 252 -16.67 10.41 -22.90
N ALA A 253 -17.91 10.00 -22.56
CA ALA A 253 -19.08 10.85 -22.73
C ALA A 253 -19.02 12.10 -21.84
N ALA A 254 -18.46 12.01 -20.62
CA ALA A 254 -18.24 13.16 -19.74
C ALA A 254 -17.18 14.14 -20.30
N LEU A 255 -16.07 13.62 -20.85
CA LEU A 255 -15.06 14.42 -21.56
C LEU A 255 -15.67 15.16 -22.76
N ARG A 256 -16.41 14.45 -23.63
CA ARG A 256 -17.05 15.04 -24.83
C ARG A 256 -18.08 16.11 -24.50
N GLN A 257 -18.69 16.04 -23.32
CA GLN A 257 -19.64 17.04 -22.81
C GLN A 257 -18.95 18.22 -22.09
N ASN A 258 -17.60 18.20 -21.96
CA ASN A 258 -16.81 19.11 -21.13
C ASN A 258 -17.28 19.16 -19.68
N LEU A 259 -17.83 18.04 -19.16
CA LEU A 259 -18.14 17.90 -17.74
C LEU A 259 -16.87 17.75 -16.90
N VAL A 260 -15.81 17.21 -17.50
CA VAL A 260 -14.47 17.08 -16.91
C VAL A 260 -13.41 17.35 -17.97
N THR A 261 -12.22 17.77 -17.55
CA THR A 261 -11.06 18.02 -18.44
C THR A 261 -10.20 16.76 -18.66
N GLY A 262 -10.23 15.86 -17.67
CA GLY A 262 -9.54 14.58 -17.68
C GLY A 262 -10.15 13.60 -16.67
N TYR A 263 -9.83 12.32 -16.80
CA TYR A 263 -10.14 11.30 -15.79
C TYR A 263 -9.05 10.22 -15.75
N ASN A 264 -8.99 9.48 -14.63
CA ASN A 264 -8.13 8.31 -14.49
C ASN A 264 -8.98 7.05 -14.29
N LEU A 265 -8.69 5.98 -15.03
CA LEU A 265 -9.18 4.62 -14.76
C LEU A 265 -8.17 3.86 -13.92
N LYS A 266 -8.64 3.19 -12.86
CA LYS A 266 -7.85 2.41 -11.90
C LYS A 266 -8.53 1.07 -11.53
N ASP A 267 -7.77 0.17 -10.91
CA ASP A 267 -8.23 -1.15 -10.44
C ASP A 267 -7.91 -1.30 -8.94
N SER A 268 -8.93 -1.49 -8.10
CA SER A 268 -8.82 -1.49 -6.64
C SER A 268 -8.02 -2.67 -6.06
N ARG A 269 -7.63 -3.63 -6.90
CA ARG A 269 -6.62 -4.65 -6.55
C ARG A 269 -5.21 -4.08 -6.40
N PHE A 270 -4.99 -2.81 -6.75
CA PHE A 270 -3.72 -2.10 -6.51
C PHE A 270 -3.81 -1.04 -5.41
N ASP A 271 -5.02 -0.62 -4.98
CA ASP A 271 -5.20 0.34 -3.89
C ASP A 271 -4.33 -0.07 -2.67
N PRO A 272 -3.58 0.86 -2.04
CA PRO A 272 -2.53 0.51 -1.08
C PRO A 272 -3.05 0.08 0.29
N ASN A 273 -4.28 0.47 0.61
CA ASN A 273 -4.88 0.33 1.94
C ASN A 273 -3.98 0.89 3.07
N PHE A 274 -3.23 1.97 2.81
CA PHE A 274 -2.38 2.60 3.82
C PHE A 274 -3.16 3.40 4.86
N VAL A 275 -2.56 3.59 6.03
CA VAL A 275 -2.93 4.56 7.07
C VAL A 275 -2.95 5.95 6.44
N GLN A 276 -4.06 6.69 6.55
CA GLN A 276 -4.26 7.96 5.86
C GLN A 276 -3.42 9.08 6.46
N SER A 277 -3.32 9.16 7.80
CA SER A 277 -2.46 10.15 8.46
C SER A 277 -0.99 10.04 8.04
N LEU A 278 -0.52 8.83 7.71
CA LEU A 278 0.84 8.54 7.29
C LEU A 278 1.02 8.38 5.77
N SER A 279 0.02 8.63 4.92
CA SER A 279 0.15 8.41 3.48
C SER A 279 -0.10 9.60 2.56
N LEU A 280 0.50 9.50 1.38
CA LEU A 280 0.44 10.45 0.27
C LEU A 280 0.63 9.69 -1.05
N THR A 281 -0.03 10.16 -2.10
CA THR A 281 0.03 9.56 -3.44
C THR A 281 0.65 10.54 -4.44
N TYR A 282 1.60 10.08 -5.26
CA TYR A 282 2.30 10.86 -6.28
C TYR A 282 2.02 10.30 -7.69
N SER A 283 1.55 11.14 -8.60
CA SER A 283 1.14 10.78 -9.97
C SER A 283 2.24 11.09 -10.99
N HIS A 284 2.56 10.15 -11.87
CA HIS A 284 3.41 10.41 -13.06
C HIS A 284 3.27 9.29 -14.11
N ASP A 285 3.76 9.53 -15.32
CA ASP A 285 3.91 8.55 -16.41
C ASP A 285 5.32 7.88 -16.48
N ASN A 286 6.34 8.44 -15.83
CA ASN A 286 7.73 8.16 -16.18
C ASN A 286 8.45 7.25 -15.18
N LEU A 287 8.63 5.97 -15.51
CA LEU A 287 9.33 5.00 -14.65
C LEU A 287 10.73 5.48 -14.18
N LYS A 288 11.49 6.22 -15.01
CA LYS A 288 12.79 6.76 -14.59
C LYS A 288 12.63 7.82 -13.49
N HIS A 289 11.57 8.63 -13.55
CA HIS A 289 11.22 9.57 -12.48
C HIS A 289 11.00 8.83 -11.16
N ALA A 290 10.11 7.83 -11.13
CA ALA A 290 9.83 7.06 -9.91
C ALA A 290 11.07 6.42 -9.29
N ILE A 291 11.95 5.84 -10.13
CA ILE A 291 13.21 5.24 -9.66
C ILE A 291 14.11 6.31 -9.01
N GLN A 292 14.18 7.51 -9.61
CA GLN A 292 14.97 8.61 -9.05
C GLN A 292 14.33 9.22 -7.80
N LEU A 293 13.00 9.30 -7.72
CA LEU A 293 12.26 9.77 -6.54
C LEU A 293 12.47 8.83 -5.34
N ILE A 294 12.42 7.51 -5.54
CA ILE A 294 12.78 6.54 -4.48
C ILE A 294 14.24 6.71 -4.05
N GLY A 295 15.16 6.95 -5.00
CA GLY A 295 16.56 7.25 -4.70
C GLY A 295 16.75 8.52 -3.87
N LEU A 296 15.94 9.56 -4.12
CA LEU A 296 15.94 10.84 -3.42
C LEU A 296 15.36 10.70 -2.00
N LEU A 297 14.20 10.05 -1.83
CA LEU A 297 13.65 9.76 -0.50
C LEU A 297 14.66 8.99 0.37
N ARG A 298 15.38 8.04 -0.23
CA ARG A 298 16.46 7.30 0.44
C ARG A 298 17.63 8.19 0.85
N SER A 299 18.02 9.20 0.06
CA SER A 299 19.09 10.14 0.44
C SER A 299 18.66 11.12 1.53
N GLU A 300 17.37 11.44 1.62
CA GLU A 300 16.78 12.25 2.69
C GLU A 300 16.45 11.44 3.97
N TYR A 301 16.91 10.18 4.05
CA TYR A 301 16.68 9.25 5.16
C TYR A 301 15.19 8.95 5.44
N ILE A 302 14.35 9.02 4.41
CA ILE A 302 12.93 8.68 4.47
C ILE A 302 12.75 7.23 4.01
N ASP A 303 12.30 6.36 4.91
CA ASP A 303 12.01 4.96 4.59
C ASP A 303 10.50 4.65 4.62
N ALA A 304 9.82 4.97 3.51
CA ALA A 304 8.39 4.74 3.36
C ALA A 304 8.08 3.35 2.77
N LYS A 305 6.93 2.77 3.11
CA LYS A 305 6.31 1.69 2.32
C LYS A 305 5.96 2.27 0.94
N VAL A 306 6.22 1.53 -0.14
CA VAL A 306 5.99 1.95 -1.53
C VAL A 306 4.97 1.02 -2.18
N GLN A 307 3.90 1.58 -2.74
CA GLN A 307 2.93 0.85 -3.55
C GLN A 307 2.81 1.46 -4.95
N PHE A 308 2.82 0.61 -5.97
CA PHE A 308 2.61 0.99 -7.36
C PHE A 308 1.17 0.72 -7.79
N GLU A 309 0.50 1.75 -8.29
CA GLU A 309 -0.89 1.72 -8.73
C GLU A 309 -0.97 2.07 -10.22
N PRO A 310 -1.13 1.09 -11.12
CA PRO A 310 -1.28 1.38 -12.54
C PRO A 310 -2.60 2.11 -12.80
N LYS A 311 -2.55 3.11 -13.68
CA LYS A 311 -3.74 3.84 -14.12
C LYS A 311 -3.73 4.08 -15.62
N THR A 312 -4.88 4.45 -16.15
CA THR A 312 -5.00 5.01 -17.49
C THR A 312 -5.63 6.38 -17.40
N SER A 313 -4.84 7.38 -17.78
CA SER A 313 -5.24 8.78 -17.77
C SER A 313 -5.77 9.15 -19.14
N ALA A 314 -6.96 9.74 -19.16
CA ALA A 314 -7.68 10.10 -20.37
C ALA A 314 -7.99 11.59 -20.40
N PHE A 315 -7.72 12.23 -21.53
CA PHE A 315 -7.84 13.67 -21.72
C PHE A 315 -8.07 14.04 -23.19
N ILE A 316 -8.52 15.27 -23.45
CA ILE A 316 -8.67 15.77 -24.82
C ILE A 316 -7.30 16.15 -25.39
N TYR A 317 -6.86 15.47 -26.44
CA TYR A 317 -5.73 15.86 -27.27
C TYR A 317 -6.24 16.73 -28.42
N LEU A 318 -5.77 17.98 -28.47
CA LEU A 318 -6.20 18.95 -29.48
C LEU A 318 -5.51 18.69 -30.82
N LYS A 319 -6.26 18.72 -31.93
CA LYS A 319 -5.72 18.49 -33.28
C LYS A 319 -4.61 19.47 -33.71
N GLU A 320 -4.55 20.63 -33.06
CA GLU A 320 -3.51 21.64 -33.27
C GLU A 320 -2.14 21.27 -32.66
N TRP A 321 -2.08 20.25 -31.80
CA TRP A 321 -0.83 19.69 -31.27
C TRP A 321 -0.12 18.77 -32.27
N GLY A 322 -0.77 18.44 -33.40
CA GLY A 322 -0.22 17.62 -34.48
C GLY A 322 -0.95 16.28 -34.64
N GLU A 323 -0.35 15.37 -35.40
CA GLU A 323 -0.83 13.99 -35.48
C GLU A 323 -0.27 13.18 -34.30
N PRO A 324 -1.13 12.58 -33.45
CA PRO A 324 -0.67 11.80 -32.30
C PRO A 324 0.02 10.50 -32.72
N GLN A 325 1.08 10.12 -32.01
CA GLN A 325 1.79 8.86 -32.22
C GLN A 325 1.31 7.79 -31.23
N GLU A 326 0.59 6.79 -31.73
CA GLU A 326 0.18 5.65 -30.91
C GLU A 326 1.34 4.70 -30.58
N THR A 327 1.32 4.16 -29.37
CA THR A 327 2.26 3.14 -28.85
C THR A 327 1.49 2.09 -28.04
N GLU A 328 2.16 1.09 -27.46
CA GLU A 328 1.49 0.16 -26.53
C GLU A 328 0.95 0.87 -25.27
N ASP A 329 1.67 1.90 -24.82
CA ASP A 329 1.40 2.68 -23.62
C ASP A 329 0.57 3.96 -23.90
N TYR A 330 0.22 4.25 -25.17
CA TYR A 330 -0.51 5.46 -25.56
C TYR A 330 -1.44 5.23 -26.76
N ARG A 331 -2.73 5.51 -26.60
CA ARG A 331 -3.76 5.37 -27.66
C ARG A 331 -4.51 6.67 -27.88
N VAL A 332 -5.06 6.85 -29.08
CA VAL A 332 -5.97 7.95 -29.38
C VAL A 332 -7.23 7.47 -30.10
N VAL A 333 -8.37 8.10 -29.79
CA VAL A 333 -9.63 7.90 -30.50
C VAL A 333 -10.15 9.26 -30.94
N GLN A 334 -10.31 9.45 -32.25
CA GLN A 334 -10.83 10.71 -32.80
C GLN A 334 -12.30 10.91 -32.40
N ILE A 335 -12.67 12.15 -32.09
CA ILE A 335 -14.03 12.54 -31.72
C ILE A 335 -14.64 13.51 -32.75
N GLU A 336 -15.94 13.77 -32.66
CA GLU A 336 -16.75 14.37 -33.72
C GLU A 336 -16.30 15.78 -34.15
N ASN A 337 -15.61 16.52 -33.27
CA ASN A 337 -15.08 17.86 -33.54
C ASN A 337 -13.67 17.86 -34.19
N GLY A 338 -13.11 16.67 -34.45
CA GLY A 338 -11.80 16.46 -35.05
C GLY A 338 -10.62 16.42 -34.07
N ASN A 339 -10.83 16.69 -32.77
CA ASN A 339 -9.86 16.39 -31.72
C ASN A 339 -9.84 14.88 -31.42
N TYR A 340 -9.02 14.48 -30.46
CA TYR A 340 -8.93 13.09 -30.00
C TYR A 340 -9.16 13.01 -28.49
N ILE A 341 -9.66 11.87 -27.99
CA ILE A 341 -9.41 11.45 -26.61
C ILE A 341 -8.13 10.63 -26.64
N ALA A 342 -7.14 11.07 -25.86
CA ALA A 342 -5.92 10.32 -25.59
C ALA A 342 -6.13 9.42 -24.37
N TYR A 343 -5.49 8.25 -24.38
CA TYR A 343 -5.41 7.33 -23.23
C TYR A 343 -3.93 7.00 -23.01
N ALA A 344 -3.36 7.53 -21.93
CA ALA A 344 -1.98 7.31 -21.53
C ALA A 344 -1.91 6.27 -20.40
N LYS A 345 -0.93 5.36 -20.48
CA LYS A 345 -0.52 4.54 -19.34
C LYS A 345 0.27 5.43 -18.41
N GLU A 346 -0.22 5.52 -17.18
CA GLU A 346 0.45 6.24 -16.11
C GLU A 346 0.45 5.38 -14.83
N TYR A 347 0.96 5.95 -13.76
CA TYR A 347 0.81 5.40 -12.43
C TYR A 347 0.46 6.46 -11.40
N ASP A 348 -0.09 5.98 -10.30
CA ASP A 348 0.09 6.59 -9.00
C ASP A 348 1.13 5.74 -8.22
N ILE A 349 2.00 6.38 -7.44
CA ILE A 349 2.80 5.71 -6.41
C ILE A 349 2.36 6.26 -5.07
N SER A 350 1.83 5.39 -4.23
CA SER A 350 1.49 5.72 -2.85
C SER A 350 2.66 5.39 -1.94
N PHE A 351 2.91 6.29 -0.99
CA PHE A 351 3.88 6.14 0.08
C PHE A 351 3.16 6.08 1.43
N GLU A 352 3.56 5.18 2.32
CA GLU A 352 3.23 5.25 3.76
C GLU A 352 4.53 5.51 4.54
N PHE A 353 4.63 6.69 5.13
CA PHE A 353 5.81 7.12 5.87
C PHE A 353 5.82 6.52 7.28
N GLU A 354 7.00 6.28 7.85
CA GLU A 354 7.14 5.84 9.26
C GLU A 354 6.51 6.86 10.25
N ARG A 355 6.53 8.16 9.90
CA ARG A 355 6.07 9.25 10.77
C ARG A 355 5.54 10.44 9.96
N ALA A 356 4.56 11.16 10.52
CA ALA A 356 3.95 12.34 9.89
C ALA A 356 5.00 13.41 9.49
N ALA A 357 6.03 13.61 10.32
CA ALA A 357 7.13 14.54 10.03
C ALA A 357 7.98 14.20 8.78
N ASP A 358 7.87 12.99 8.21
CA ASP A 358 8.49 12.67 6.91
C ASP A 358 7.51 12.87 5.74
N LYS A 359 6.22 12.62 5.96
CA LYS A 359 5.14 12.98 5.01
C LYS A 359 5.11 14.50 4.78
N GLU A 360 5.26 15.29 5.84
CA GLU A 360 5.31 16.76 5.81
C GLU A 360 6.48 17.32 4.97
N LYS A 361 7.63 16.61 4.90
CA LYS A 361 8.79 17.03 4.09
C LYS A 361 8.58 16.83 2.59
N PHE A 362 7.61 16.01 2.19
CA PHE A 362 7.50 15.53 0.82
C PHE A 362 7.29 16.68 -0.20
N ASP A 363 6.48 17.69 0.15
CA ASP A 363 6.26 18.89 -0.68
C ASP A 363 7.56 19.66 -0.96
N ALA A 364 8.39 19.87 0.08
CA ALA A 364 9.68 20.53 -0.07
C ALA A 364 10.66 19.74 -0.94
N ILE A 365 10.64 18.39 -0.84
CA ILE A 365 11.46 17.50 -1.66
C ILE A 365 11.03 17.56 -3.12
N VAL A 366 9.73 17.47 -3.41
CA VAL A 366 9.21 17.56 -4.79
C VAL A 366 9.48 18.94 -5.38
N THR A 367 9.23 20.01 -4.63
CA THR A 367 9.47 21.39 -5.08
C THR A 367 10.95 21.65 -5.38
N ALA A 368 11.88 21.11 -4.58
CA ALA A 368 13.32 21.36 -4.78
C ALA A 368 13.97 20.53 -5.91
N TYR A 369 13.39 19.37 -6.27
CA TYR A 369 14.06 18.40 -7.15
C TYR A 369 13.20 17.85 -8.30
N ALA A 370 11.88 17.99 -8.27
CA ALA A 370 10.95 17.31 -9.17
C ALA A 370 9.85 18.19 -9.78
N LYS A 371 9.83 19.50 -9.45
CA LYS A 371 9.02 20.53 -10.13
C LYS A 371 9.89 21.30 -11.13
N LYS A 372 9.31 21.73 -12.26
CA LYS A 372 9.89 22.74 -13.15
C LYS A 372 9.29 24.14 -12.93
N ASP A 373 10.16 25.13 -13.03
CA ASP A 373 9.89 26.56 -13.18
C ASP A 373 10.51 27.13 -14.48
N SER A 374 11.26 26.32 -15.26
CA SER A 374 11.69 26.66 -16.63
C SER A 374 11.93 25.44 -17.53
N ASP A 375 11.90 25.62 -18.86
CA ASP A 375 12.04 24.53 -19.84
C ASP A 375 13.39 23.79 -19.73
N ASP A 376 14.48 24.55 -19.56
CA ASP A 376 15.87 24.06 -19.49
C ASP A 376 16.40 23.95 -18.04
N GLU A 377 15.51 23.79 -17.06
CA GLU A 377 15.90 23.82 -15.65
C GLU A 377 16.87 22.68 -15.26
N PRO A 378 18.06 23.01 -14.74
CA PRO A 378 19.07 22.01 -14.40
C PRO A 378 18.80 21.35 -13.04
N ASN A 379 19.36 20.15 -12.86
CA ASN A 379 19.39 19.39 -11.59
C ASN A 379 18.07 18.76 -11.11
N LEU A 380 17.03 18.75 -11.95
CA LEU A 380 15.77 18.06 -11.64
C LEU A 380 15.79 16.56 -11.96
N LEU A 381 14.84 15.81 -11.38
CA LEU A 381 14.56 14.42 -11.74
C LEU A 381 14.09 14.32 -13.21
N ALA A 382 14.32 13.17 -13.86
CA ALA A 382 13.95 12.99 -15.26
C ALA A 382 12.42 13.07 -15.43
N GLY A 383 11.96 13.78 -16.46
CA GLY A 383 10.53 13.86 -16.76
C GLY A 383 9.73 14.85 -15.90
N SER A 384 10.35 15.51 -14.90
CA SER A 384 9.71 16.48 -13.99
C SER A 384 8.73 17.42 -14.70
N TRP A 385 7.60 17.70 -14.04
CA TRP A 385 6.50 18.50 -14.57
C TRP A 385 6.51 19.92 -13.99
N TRP A 386 5.93 20.86 -14.74
CA TRP A 386 5.66 22.23 -14.27
C TRP A 386 4.65 22.24 -13.12
N GLN A 387 3.60 21.44 -13.31
CA GLN A 387 2.54 21.21 -12.35
C GLN A 387 2.58 19.70 -12.01
N PRO A 388 3.45 19.27 -11.07
CA PRO A 388 3.38 17.91 -10.51
C PRO A 388 1.98 17.65 -9.92
N LEU A 389 1.64 16.39 -9.67
CA LEU A 389 0.40 16.02 -9.00
C LEU A 389 0.71 15.06 -7.85
N TYR A 390 0.47 15.51 -6.63
CA TYR A 390 0.56 14.70 -5.44
C TYR A 390 -0.38 15.17 -4.34
N TYR A 391 -0.87 14.22 -3.54
CA TYR A 391 -2.04 14.46 -2.71
C TYR A 391 -2.13 13.58 -1.47
N SER A 392 -2.81 14.08 -0.45
CA SER A 392 -3.14 13.32 0.77
C SER A 392 -4.63 13.35 1.06
N LEU A 393 -5.10 12.29 1.72
CA LEU A 393 -6.47 12.15 2.21
C LEU A 393 -6.68 12.81 3.59
N THR A 394 -5.61 13.30 4.20
CA THR A 394 -5.65 14.14 5.42
C THR A 394 -5.08 15.51 5.12
N GLU A 395 -5.35 16.46 6.00
CA GLU A 395 -4.79 17.81 5.96
C GLU A 395 -3.25 17.79 6.01
N LEU A 396 -2.65 18.72 5.25
CA LEU A 396 -1.23 19.01 5.20
C LEU A 396 -1.03 20.51 4.95
N ASP A 397 -0.05 21.10 5.63
CA ASP A 397 0.35 22.50 5.41
C ASP A 397 0.83 22.70 3.97
N ASN A 398 0.43 23.83 3.37
CA ASN A 398 0.68 24.19 1.96
C ASN A 398 -0.07 23.40 0.88
N TYR A 399 -1.05 22.58 1.23
CA TYR A 399 -1.93 21.91 0.26
C TYR A 399 -3.27 22.65 0.16
N GLU A 400 -3.88 22.61 -1.02
CA GLU A 400 -5.20 23.17 -1.29
C GLU A 400 -6.25 22.06 -1.34
N VAL A 401 -7.49 22.34 -0.91
CA VAL A 401 -8.54 21.31 -0.83
C VAL A 401 -9.37 21.28 -2.11
N ILE A 402 -9.43 20.13 -2.77
CA ILE A 402 -10.30 19.88 -3.93
C ILE A 402 -11.19 18.64 -3.70
N THR A 403 -11.99 18.27 -4.69
CA THR A 403 -12.86 17.08 -4.62
C THR A 403 -12.45 16.00 -5.62
N ASN A 404 -12.40 14.75 -5.17
CA ASN A 404 -12.36 13.59 -6.05
C ASN A 404 -13.79 13.10 -6.29
N ASN A 405 -14.14 12.85 -7.55
CA ASN A 405 -15.40 12.23 -7.94
C ASN A 405 -15.09 10.82 -8.48
N LYS A 406 -15.37 9.80 -7.66
CA LYS A 406 -15.08 8.39 -7.92
C LYS A 406 -16.34 7.62 -8.32
N PHE A 407 -16.26 6.87 -9.42
CA PHE A 407 -17.35 6.02 -9.93
C PHE A 407 -16.82 4.60 -10.10
N SER A 408 -17.36 3.66 -9.33
CA SER A 408 -16.84 2.30 -9.25
C SER A 408 -17.81 1.27 -9.84
N ASP A 409 -17.28 0.34 -10.62
CA ASP A 409 -17.96 -0.88 -11.07
C ASP A 409 -17.05 -2.09 -10.78
N GLY A 410 -17.56 -3.02 -9.97
CA GLY A 410 -16.81 -4.15 -9.45
C GLY A 410 -15.48 -3.73 -8.81
N ARG A 411 -14.37 -4.04 -9.49
CA ARG A 411 -13.00 -3.67 -9.07
C ARG A 411 -12.44 -2.44 -9.77
N TYR A 412 -13.08 -1.96 -10.83
CA TYR A 412 -12.60 -0.82 -11.61
C TYR A 412 -13.24 0.45 -11.10
N TYR A 413 -12.53 1.56 -11.21
CA TYR A 413 -13.10 2.87 -10.94
C TYR A 413 -12.54 3.96 -11.85
N VAL A 414 -13.42 4.89 -12.23
CA VAL A 414 -13.05 6.19 -12.77
C VAL A 414 -12.89 7.15 -11.59
N GLN A 415 -11.88 8.00 -11.65
CA GLN A 415 -11.76 9.17 -10.79
C GLN A 415 -11.54 10.43 -11.63
N SER A 416 -12.23 11.51 -11.30
CA SER A 416 -11.98 12.84 -11.86
C SER A 416 -11.90 13.87 -10.74
N PHE A 417 -10.79 14.60 -10.73
CA PHE A 417 -10.51 15.66 -9.77
C PHE A 417 -11.16 16.96 -10.27
N SER A 418 -11.81 17.69 -9.37
CA SER A 418 -12.46 18.96 -9.70
C SER A 418 -12.28 19.97 -8.58
N LEU A 419 -12.37 21.26 -8.91
CA LEU A 419 -12.61 22.28 -7.89
C LEU A 419 -13.90 21.95 -7.11
N ASN A 420 -13.98 22.46 -5.87
CA ASN A 420 -15.10 22.11 -4.97
C ASN A 420 -16.45 22.57 -5.52
N ASP A 421 -16.48 23.73 -6.19
CA ASP A 421 -17.71 24.34 -6.72
C ASP A 421 -18.29 23.55 -7.91
N ASP A 422 -17.42 22.91 -8.71
CA ASP A 422 -17.82 22.08 -9.86
C ASP A 422 -18.22 20.66 -9.48
N ALA A 423 -17.78 20.17 -8.31
CA ALA A 423 -17.86 18.76 -7.94
C ALA A 423 -19.29 18.18 -7.97
N ALA A 424 -20.28 18.97 -7.56
CA ALA A 424 -21.69 18.55 -7.62
C ALA A 424 -22.17 18.32 -9.06
N ALA A 425 -21.79 19.20 -9.99
CA ALA A 425 -22.15 19.11 -11.40
C ALA A 425 -21.45 17.92 -12.09
N VAL A 426 -20.16 17.70 -11.78
CA VAL A 426 -19.41 16.50 -12.21
C VAL A 426 -20.10 15.24 -11.73
N ALA A 427 -20.42 15.16 -10.43
CA ALA A 427 -20.97 13.95 -9.84
C ALA A 427 -22.40 13.63 -10.30
N GLU A 428 -23.23 14.64 -10.52
CA GLU A 428 -24.55 14.46 -11.16
C GLU A 428 -24.43 14.10 -12.64
N GLY A 429 -23.46 14.66 -13.36
CA GLY A 429 -23.13 14.31 -14.73
C GLY A 429 -22.82 12.82 -14.88
N PHE A 430 -21.84 12.34 -14.12
CA PHE A 430 -21.47 10.92 -14.12
C PHE A 430 -22.60 9.99 -13.67
N ARG A 431 -23.40 10.35 -12.64
CA ARG A 431 -24.57 9.54 -12.24
C ARG A 431 -25.63 9.40 -13.34
N ARG A 432 -25.71 10.33 -14.31
CA ARG A 432 -26.58 10.19 -15.50
C ARG A 432 -25.97 9.32 -16.59
N LEU A 433 -24.64 9.26 -16.68
CA LEU A 433 -23.89 8.54 -17.71
C LEU A 433 -23.60 7.08 -17.32
N ALA A 434 -23.42 6.80 -16.03
CA ALA A 434 -23.22 5.48 -15.45
C ALA A 434 -24.14 5.31 -14.21
N PRO A 435 -25.46 5.09 -14.40
CA PRO A 435 -26.43 5.04 -13.30
C PRO A 435 -26.23 3.84 -12.36
N ASP A 436 -25.66 2.74 -12.86
CA ASP A 436 -25.39 1.52 -12.09
C ASP A 436 -24.04 1.55 -11.34
N ALA A 437 -23.17 2.53 -11.64
CA ALA A 437 -21.88 2.66 -10.98
C ALA A 437 -22.03 3.28 -9.57
N LYS A 438 -21.29 2.75 -8.59
CA LYS A 438 -21.25 3.32 -7.23
C LYS A 438 -20.52 4.67 -7.28
N ALA A 439 -21.28 5.75 -7.12
CA ALA A 439 -20.77 7.11 -7.01
C ALA A 439 -20.32 7.45 -5.58
N GLU A 440 -19.15 8.07 -5.46
CA GLU A 440 -18.58 8.55 -4.20
C GLU A 440 -17.80 9.84 -4.47
N SER A 441 -18.12 10.94 -3.78
CA SER A 441 -17.38 12.20 -3.88
C SER A 441 -16.83 12.57 -2.51
N TYR A 442 -15.53 12.84 -2.41
CA TYR A 442 -14.85 13.19 -1.16
C TYR A 442 -13.79 14.26 -1.38
N ARG A 443 -13.56 15.08 -0.34
CA ARG A 443 -12.55 16.14 -0.37
C ARG A 443 -11.18 15.58 0.02
N PHE A 444 -10.13 16.14 -0.57
CA PHE A 444 -8.75 15.76 -0.31
C PHE A 444 -7.79 16.93 -0.61
N TRP A 445 -6.56 16.84 -0.14
CA TRP A 445 -5.56 17.90 -0.17
C TRP A 445 -4.57 17.63 -1.30
N VAL A 446 -4.43 18.57 -2.24
CA VAL A 446 -3.48 18.52 -3.37
C VAL A 446 -2.40 19.57 -3.24
N ASP A 447 -1.26 19.32 -3.87
CA ASP A 447 -0.20 20.31 -3.98
C ASP A 447 -0.68 21.59 -4.70
N LYS A 448 -0.13 22.74 -4.28
CA LYS A 448 -0.45 24.05 -4.86
C LYS A 448 -0.23 24.13 -6.38
N PRO A 449 0.84 23.57 -6.97
CA PRO A 449 0.98 23.47 -8.42
C PRO A 449 -0.24 22.82 -9.10
N PHE A 450 -0.64 21.61 -8.70
CA PHE A 450 -1.83 20.97 -9.28
C PHE A 450 -3.12 21.77 -9.06
N PHE A 451 -3.28 22.46 -7.93
CA PHE A 451 -4.42 23.36 -7.72
C PHE A 451 -4.44 24.51 -8.73
N ARG A 452 -3.30 25.13 -9.03
CA ARG A 452 -3.18 26.18 -10.06
C ARG A 452 -3.50 25.66 -11.45
N TYR A 453 -3.03 24.45 -11.79
CA TYR A 453 -3.43 23.77 -13.03
C TYR A 453 -4.95 23.63 -13.18
N LEU A 454 -5.67 23.24 -12.12
CA LEU A 454 -7.14 23.14 -12.16
C LEU A 454 -7.85 24.49 -12.33
N ASN A 455 -7.21 25.60 -11.95
CA ASN A 455 -7.71 26.95 -12.21
C ASN A 455 -7.30 27.49 -13.61
N GLY A 456 -6.59 26.68 -14.41
CA GLY A 456 -6.10 27.06 -15.75
C GLY A 456 -4.84 27.94 -15.73
N GLU A 457 -4.15 28.03 -14.59
CA GLU A 457 -2.90 28.76 -14.44
C GLU A 457 -1.70 27.91 -14.89
N SER A 458 -0.68 28.55 -15.48
CA SER A 458 0.47 27.85 -16.07
C SER A 458 1.71 27.78 -15.16
N GLU A 459 1.83 28.66 -14.17
CA GLU A 459 3.01 28.80 -13.29
C GLU A 459 2.63 28.63 -11.82
#